data_AF-A0A6J1JWI2-F1
#
_entry.id   AF-A0A6J1JWI2-F1
#
_cell.length_a   1.000
_cell.length_b   1.000
_cell.length_c   1.000
_cell.angle_alpha   90.00
_cell.angle_beta   90.00
_cell.angle_gamma   90.00
#
_symmetry.space_group_name_H-M   'P 1'
#
loop_
_entity.id
_entity.type
_entity.pdbx_description
1 polymer ?
#
loop_
_entity_poly.entity_id
_entity_poly.type
_entity_poly.pdbx_seq_one_letter_code
_entity_poly.pdbx_strand_id
1 'polypeptide(L)'
;MNNPSAGSSSKQRTGSSQPSETSFKRKRGVFQKELQHMMYGFGDDANPLPESVALMEDIVVEYITELVYKAQEIGSKRGKLSVEDFLYLMRKDPRKLNRSTELLSMNEELKQARRAFEIDEDKLKKAFEEDEKVDQ
;
A
#
# COMPACT_ATOMS: atom_id res chain seq x y z
N MET A 1 -3.98 -66.64 28.18
CA MET A 1 -4.15 -67.51 27.00
C MET A 1 -5.34 -67.01 26.21
N ASN A 2 -5.05 -66.55 24.99
CA ASN A 2 -5.85 -66.50 23.77
C ASN A 2 -7.32 -66.06 23.78
N ASN A 3 -7.54 -65.00 22.99
CA ASN A 3 -8.77 -64.56 22.33
C ASN A 3 -9.38 -65.69 21.43
N PRO A 4 -10.61 -65.58 20.87
CA PRO A 4 -10.79 -64.68 19.71
C PRO A 4 -12.19 -64.08 19.39
N SER A 5 -12.14 -63.05 18.52
CA SER A 5 -13.07 -62.70 17.42
C SER A 5 -14.45 -62.11 17.75
N ALA A 6 -15.05 -61.16 17.00
CA ALA A 6 -14.67 -60.23 15.94
C ALA A 6 -15.85 -59.25 15.78
N GLY A 7 -15.59 -58.02 15.33
CA GLY A 7 -16.63 -57.04 15.03
C GLY A 7 -16.06 -55.67 14.69
N SER A 8 -15.46 -55.56 13.50
CA SER A 8 -14.95 -54.30 12.95
C SER A 8 -16.11 -53.50 12.35
N SER A 9 -16.38 -52.31 12.90
CA SER A 9 -17.22 -51.30 12.26
C SER A 9 -16.38 -50.04 12.06
N SER A 10 -15.76 -49.98 10.89
CA SER A 10 -15.03 -48.84 10.36
C SER A 10 -15.97 -47.65 10.12
N LYS A 11 -15.88 -46.61 10.96
CA LYS A 11 -16.44 -45.29 10.68
C LYS A 11 -15.31 -44.36 10.22
N GLN A 12 -15.10 -44.29 8.91
CA GLN A 12 -14.26 -43.28 8.27
C GLN A 12 -14.73 -41.89 8.71
N ARG A 13 -13.86 -41.17 9.42
CA ARG A 13 -14.04 -39.73 9.65
C ARG A 13 -13.55 -39.02 8.39
N THR A 14 -14.49 -38.56 7.58
CA THR A 14 -14.24 -37.67 6.44
C THR A 14 -13.60 -36.38 6.98
N GLY A 15 -12.36 -36.12 6.57
CA GLY A 15 -11.69 -34.86 6.84
C GLY A 15 -12.41 -33.71 6.15
N SER A 16 -13.08 -32.86 6.92
CA SER A 16 -13.45 -31.54 6.47
C SER A 16 -12.19 -30.67 6.48
N SER A 17 -11.52 -30.58 5.34
CA SER A 17 -10.57 -29.50 5.06
C SER A 17 -11.36 -28.19 5.11
N GLN A 18 -11.42 -27.55 6.28
CA GLN A 18 -11.87 -26.17 6.35
C GLN A 18 -10.87 -25.32 5.55
N PRO A 19 -11.32 -24.55 4.55
CA PRO A 19 -10.48 -23.49 4.03
C PRO A 19 -10.19 -22.55 5.21
N SER A 20 -8.92 -22.31 5.47
CA SER A 20 -8.48 -21.32 6.44
C SER A 20 -9.10 -19.98 6.07
N GLU A 21 -10.12 -19.54 6.81
CA GLU A 21 -10.53 -18.15 6.83
C GLU A 21 -9.45 -17.31 7.52
N THR A 22 -8.30 -17.17 6.86
CA THR A 22 -7.54 -15.92 6.95
C THR A 22 -8.19 -14.93 5.99
N SER A 23 -9.52 -14.79 6.10
CA SER A 23 -10.21 -13.66 5.50
C SER A 23 -9.79 -12.49 6.39
N PHE A 24 -8.64 -11.90 6.07
CA PHE A 24 -8.38 -10.51 6.42
C PHE A 24 -9.69 -9.82 6.10
N LYS A 25 -10.42 -9.35 7.12
CA LYS A 25 -11.63 -8.57 6.92
C LYS A 25 -11.18 -7.33 6.18
N ARG A 26 -11.05 -7.43 4.85
CA ARG A 26 -10.72 -6.34 3.95
C ARG A 26 -11.78 -5.32 4.29
N LYS A 27 -11.34 -4.18 4.85
CA LYS A 27 -12.22 -3.02 4.93
C LYS A 27 -12.56 -2.72 3.48
N ARG A 28 -13.73 -3.18 3.03
CA ARG A 28 -14.28 -2.84 1.73
C ARG A 28 -14.79 -1.41 1.81
N GLY A 29 -14.74 -0.70 0.69
CA GLY A 29 -15.21 0.67 0.61
C GLY A 29 -14.22 1.72 1.11
N VAL A 30 -12.94 1.40 1.26
CA VAL A 30 -11.93 2.38 1.72
C VAL A 30 -11.59 3.36 0.61
N PHE A 31 -11.64 2.91 -0.65
CA PHE A 31 -11.25 3.72 -1.81
C PHE A 31 -12.41 4.08 -2.74
N GLN A 32 -13.65 3.74 -2.41
CA GLN A 32 -14.78 3.89 -3.35
C GLN A 32 -14.96 5.35 -3.80
N LYS A 33 -14.82 6.31 -2.89
CA LYS A 33 -14.95 7.73 -3.24
C LYS A 33 -13.84 8.17 -4.18
N GLU A 34 -12.60 7.83 -3.89
CA GLU A 34 -11.43 8.21 -4.69
C GLU A 34 -11.45 7.51 -6.05
N LEU A 35 -11.86 6.24 -6.09
CA LEU A 35 -11.98 5.46 -7.32
C LEU A 35 -13.05 6.01 -8.25
N GLN A 36 -14.19 6.50 -7.76
CA GLN A 36 -15.19 7.17 -8.60
C GLN A 36 -14.60 8.36 -9.35
N HIS A 37 -13.88 9.24 -8.64
CA HIS A 37 -13.23 10.41 -9.27
C HIS A 37 -12.14 9.99 -10.26
N MET A 38 -11.40 8.92 -9.94
CA MET A 38 -10.38 8.39 -10.84
C MET A 38 -11.00 7.79 -12.10
N MET A 39 -12.06 6.99 -11.97
CA MET A 39 -12.80 6.39 -13.09
C MET A 39 -13.34 7.47 -14.03
N TYR A 40 -13.96 8.53 -13.49
CA TYR A 40 -14.36 9.69 -14.28
C TYR A 40 -13.16 10.37 -14.97
N GLY A 41 -12.03 10.52 -14.29
CA GLY A 41 -10.79 11.06 -14.86
C GLY A 41 -10.21 10.23 -16.01
N PHE A 42 -10.55 8.94 -16.08
CA PHE A 42 -10.24 8.04 -17.20
C PHE A 42 -11.35 7.95 -18.26
N GLY A 43 -12.42 8.74 -18.13
CA GLY A 43 -13.50 8.88 -19.10
C GLY A 43 -14.77 8.08 -18.80
N ASP A 44 -14.92 7.53 -17.59
CA ASP A 44 -16.17 6.90 -17.15
C ASP A 44 -17.24 7.95 -16.79
N ASP A 45 -18.45 7.51 -16.44
CA ASP A 45 -19.54 8.37 -15.97
C ASP A 45 -19.19 9.08 -14.65
N ALA A 46 -19.77 10.26 -14.41
CA ALA A 46 -19.59 10.98 -13.15
C ALA A 46 -20.18 10.23 -11.94
N ASN A 47 -21.19 9.39 -12.18
CA ASN A 47 -21.84 8.51 -11.20
C ASN A 47 -21.80 7.06 -11.70
N PRO A 48 -20.62 6.40 -11.67
CA PRO A 48 -20.49 5.03 -12.14
C PRO A 48 -21.28 4.08 -11.24
N LEU A 49 -21.63 2.91 -11.78
CA LEU A 49 -22.37 1.89 -11.03
C LEU A 49 -21.60 1.48 -9.76
N PRO A 50 -22.25 1.40 -8.57
CA PRO A 50 -21.59 1.01 -7.33
C PRO A 50 -20.87 -0.33 -7.43
N GLU A 51 -21.42 -1.28 -8.19
CA GLU A 51 -20.85 -2.60 -8.44
C GLU A 51 -19.55 -2.51 -9.24
N SER A 52 -19.47 -1.61 -10.22
CA SER A 52 -18.26 -1.36 -11.01
C SER A 52 -17.15 -0.76 -10.14
N VAL A 53 -17.49 0.18 -9.25
CA VAL A 53 -16.53 0.78 -8.31
C VAL A 53 -16.02 -0.27 -7.32
N ALA A 54 -16.92 -1.12 -6.80
CA ALA A 54 -16.55 -2.20 -5.89
C ALA A 54 -15.62 -3.24 -6.56
N LEU A 55 -15.91 -3.60 -7.81
CA LEU A 55 -15.02 -4.48 -8.59
C LEU A 55 -13.67 -3.83 -8.86
N MET A 56 -13.65 -2.55 -9.22
CA MET A 56 -12.42 -1.77 -9.41
C MET A 56 -11.58 -1.76 -8.14
N GLU A 57 -12.20 -1.59 -6.96
CA GLU A 57 -11.52 -1.66 -5.67
C GLU A 57 -10.86 -3.03 -5.45
N ASP A 58 -11.58 -4.12 -5.71
CA ASP A 58 -11.02 -5.47 -5.58
C ASP A 58 -9.81 -5.68 -6.53
N ILE A 59 -9.91 -5.24 -7.80
CA ILE A 59 -8.81 -5.32 -8.78
C ILE A 59 -7.60 -4.50 -8.33
N VAL A 60 -7.80 -3.27 -7.87
CA VAL A 60 -6.72 -2.38 -7.43
C VAL A 60 -6.00 -2.94 -6.20
N VAL A 61 -6.75 -3.45 -5.23
CA VAL A 61 -6.16 -4.06 -4.03
C VAL A 61 -5.34 -5.29 -4.39
N GLU A 62 -5.83 -6.14 -5.27
CA GLU A 62 -5.10 -7.30 -5.78
C GLU A 62 -3.81 -6.89 -6.50
N TYR A 63 -3.91 -5.92 -7.42
CA TYR A 63 -2.75 -5.41 -8.16
C TYR A 63 -1.67 -4.84 -7.23
N ILE A 64 -2.04 -4.00 -6.26
CA ILE A 64 -1.09 -3.42 -5.30
C ILE A 64 -0.43 -4.52 -4.46
N THR A 65 -1.23 -5.48 -4.00
CA THR A 65 -0.75 -6.61 -3.20
C THR A 65 0.30 -7.41 -3.97
N GLU A 66 0.01 -7.79 -5.22
CA GLU A 66 0.97 -8.48 -6.07
C GLU A 66 2.23 -7.66 -6.36
N LEU A 67 2.08 -6.36 -6.63
CA LEU A 67 3.19 -5.47 -6.93
C LEU A 67 4.16 -5.39 -5.74
N VAL A 68 3.62 -5.27 -4.52
CA VAL A 68 4.40 -5.24 -3.29
C VAL A 68 5.10 -6.57 -3.05
N TYR A 69 4.44 -7.71 -3.29
CA TYR A 69 5.09 -9.02 -3.18
C TYR A 69 6.28 -9.16 -4.13
N LYS A 70 6.10 -8.77 -5.40
CA LYS A 70 7.19 -8.78 -6.40
C LYS A 70 8.33 -7.84 -6.01
N ALA A 71 8.02 -6.67 -5.44
CA ALA A 71 9.03 -5.71 -5.00
C ALA A 71 9.80 -6.24 -3.78
N GLN A 72 9.09 -6.87 -2.85
CA GLN A 72 9.68 -7.50 -1.68
C GLN A 72 10.62 -8.66 -2.06
N GLU A 73 10.28 -9.47 -3.05
CA GLU A 73 11.18 -10.55 -3.52
C GLU A 73 12.54 -10.00 -3.98
N ILE A 74 12.55 -8.84 -4.63
CA ILE A 74 13.76 -8.14 -5.05
C ILE A 74 14.48 -7.57 -3.82
N GLY A 75 13.77 -6.81 -2.99
CA GLY A 75 14.32 -6.12 -1.81
C GLY A 75 14.86 -7.08 -0.74
N SER A 76 14.28 -8.28 -0.62
CA SER A 76 14.71 -9.32 0.33
C SER A 76 16.17 -9.74 0.13
N LYS A 77 16.71 -9.66 -1.10
CA LYS A 77 18.13 -9.95 -1.37
C LYS A 77 19.08 -8.96 -0.68
N ARG A 78 18.60 -7.74 -0.44
CA ARG A 78 19.30 -6.68 0.28
C ARG A 78 18.84 -6.56 1.75
N GLY A 79 17.84 -7.34 2.15
CA GLY A 79 17.25 -7.31 3.50
C GLY A 79 16.34 -6.12 3.77
N LYS A 80 16.04 -5.27 2.78
CA LYS A 80 15.10 -4.14 2.93
C LYS A 80 14.38 -3.82 1.61
N LEU A 81 13.11 -3.46 1.72
CA LEU A 81 12.31 -2.91 0.63
C LEU A 81 12.61 -1.41 0.45
N SER A 82 12.91 -0.96 -0.77
CA SER A 82 13.04 0.46 -1.12
C SER A 82 12.21 0.82 -2.34
N VAL A 83 12.11 2.13 -2.60
CA VAL A 83 11.46 2.70 -3.79
C VAL A 83 12.07 2.17 -5.09
N GLU A 84 13.39 1.94 -5.11
CA GLU A 84 14.11 1.41 -6.27
C GLU A 84 13.59 0.03 -6.71
N ASP A 85 13.11 -0.79 -5.77
CA ASP A 85 12.55 -2.11 -6.07
C ASP A 85 11.26 -1.96 -6.91
N PHE A 86 10.43 -0.95 -6.62
CA PHE A 86 9.25 -0.62 -7.42
C PHE A 86 9.61 -0.04 -8.79
N LEU A 87 10.59 0.88 -8.84
CA LEU A 87 11.07 1.44 -10.11
C LEU A 87 11.63 0.34 -11.04
N TYR A 88 12.34 -0.63 -10.46
CA TYR A 88 12.85 -1.78 -11.20
C TYR A 88 11.72 -2.62 -11.81
N LEU A 89 10.61 -2.86 -11.08
CA LEU A 89 9.46 -3.57 -11.64
C LEU A 89 8.83 -2.83 -12.83
N MET A 90 8.80 -1.50 -12.78
CA MET A 90 8.23 -0.64 -13.82
C MET A 90 9.19 -0.38 -15.00
N ARG A 91 10.43 -0.86 -14.96
CA ARG A 91 11.48 -0.53 -15.95
C ARG A 91 11.14 -0.84 -17.41
N LYS A 92 10.19 -1.74 -17.66
CA LYS A 92 9.74 -2.12 -19.01
C LYS A 92 8.64 -1.20 -19.55
N ASP A 93 8.05 -0.37 -18.72
CA ASP A 93 7.05 0.63 -19.09
C ASP A 93 7.68 2.03 -18.90
N PRO A 94 8.28 2.61 -19.95
CA PRO A 94 8.98 3.89 -19.84
C PRO A 94 8.05 5.04 -19.44
N ARG A 95 6.76 4.97 -19.78
CA ARG A 95 5.80 6.02 -19.40
C ARG A 95 5.54 6.00 -17.90
N LYS A 96 5.29 4.82 -17.32
CA LYS A 96 5.11 4.68 -15.87
C LYS A 96 6.40 5.03 -15.12
N LEU A 97 7.55 4.53 -15.58
CA LEU A 97 8.83 4.79 -14.93
C LEU A 97 9.16 6.29 -14.88
N ASN A 98 9.03 6.99 -16.01
CA ASN A 98 9.30 8.43 -16.07
C ASN A 98 8.35 9.19 -15.15
N ARG A 99 7.05 8.88 -15.22
CA ARG A 99 6.06 9.54 -14.38
C ARG A 99 6.32 9.34 -12.89
N SER A 100 6.67 8.12 -12.47
CA SER A 100 7.03 7.85 -11.08
C SER A 100 8.28 8.61 -10.64
N THR A 101 9.28 8.70 -11.52
CA THR A 101 10.54 9.41 -11.24
C THR A 101 10.30 10.93 -11.07
N GLU A 102 9.51 11.53 -11.95
CA GLU A 102 9.11 12.94 -11.87
C GLU A 102 8.37 13.24 -10.55
N LEU A 103 7.38 12.41 -10.20
CA LEU A 103 6.59 12.60 -8.97
C LEU A 103 7.46 12.47 -7.71
N LEU A 104 8.44 11.57 -7.71
CA LEU A 104 9.39 11.44 -6.60
C LEU A 104 10.30 12.66 -6.49
N SER A 105 10.83 13.17 -7.60
CA SER A 105 11.63 14.41 -7.63
C SER A 105 10.86 15.59 -7.07
N MET A 106 9.64 15.80 -7.59
CA MET A 106 8.77 16.89 -7.15
C MET A 106 8.41 16.77 -5.66
N ASN A 107 8.16 15.56 -5.16
CA ASN A 107 7.90 15.36 -3.74
C ASN A 107 9.11 15.72 -2.87
N GLU A 108 10.33 15.39 -3.30
CA GLU A 108 11.56 15.80 -2.59
C GLU A 108 11.76 17.32 -2.63
N GLU A 109 11.51 17.97 -3.76
CA GLU A 109 11.55 19.43 -3.87
C GLU A 109 10.54 20.10 -2.92
N LEU A 110 9.31 19.58 -2.87
CA LEU A 110 8.27 20.08 -1.95
C LEU A 110 8.66 19.89 -0.47
N LYS A 111 9.28 18.75 -0.12
CA LYS A 111 9.78 18.52 1.24
C LYS A 111 10.91 19.49 1.59
N GLN A 112 11.84 19.74 0.68
CA GLN A 112 12.93 20.70 0.89
C GLN A 112 12.39 22.12 1.07
N ALA A 113 11.44 22.53 0.23
CA ALA A 113 10.78 23.83 0.35
C ALA A 113 10.11 23.98 1.72
N ARG A 114 9.33 23.00 2.18
CA ARG A 114 8.68 23.03 3.51
C ARG A 114 9.69 23.16 4.66
N ARG A 115 10.80 22.41 4.60
CA ARG A 115 11.86 22.47 5.62
C ARG A 115 12.55 23.83 5.70
N ALA A 116 12.73 24.52 4.57
CA ALA A 116 13.35 25.84 4.56
C ALA A 116 12.54 26.84 5.41
N PHE A 117 11.20 26.78 5.33
CA PHE A 117 10.32 27.65 6.13
C PHE A 117 10.26 27.26 7.62
N GLU A 118 10.33 25.97 7.96
CA GLU A 118 10.36 25.51 9.36
C GLU A 118 11.66 25.92 10.07
N ILE A 119 12.80 25.85 9.38
CA ILE A 119 14.10 26.27 9.93
C ILE A 119 14.17 27.78 10.13
N ASP A 120 13.47 28.55 9.31
CA ASP A 120 13.46 30.01 9.41
C ASP A 120 12.61 30.51 10.60
N GLU A 121 11.53 29.84 11.00
CA GLU A 121 10.75 30.23 12.19
C GLU A 121 11.56 30.14 13.49
N ASP A 122 12.33 29.07 13.69
CA ASP A 122 13.13 28.89 14.90
C ASP A 122 14.34 29.83 14.97
N LYS A 123 14.92 30.16 13.80
CA LYS A 123 15.96 31.20 13.71
C LYS A 123 15.38 32.59 13.96
N LEU A 124 14.18 32.86 13.45
CA LEU A 124 13.50 34.13 13.61
C LEU A 124 13.09 34.36 15.08
N LYS A 125 12.56 33.33 15.77
CA LYS A 125 12.28 33.40 17.22
C LYS A 125 13.54 33.71 18.03
N LYS A 126 14.66 33.05 17.73
CA LYS A 126 15.94 33.34 18.39
C LYS A 126 16.44 34.75 18.12
N ALA A 127 16.31 35.26 16.90
CA ALA A 127 16.69 36.63 16.57
C ALA A 127 15.86 37.65 17.36
N PHE A 128 14.55 37.43 17.50
CA PHE A 128 13.70 38.29 18.33
C PHE A 128 13.99 38.20 19.83
N GLU A 129 14.31 37.00 20.35
CA GLU A 129 14.69 36.81 21.76
C GLU A 129 16.10 37.36 22.09
N GLU A 130 17.00 37.41 21.11
CA GLU A 130 18.33 38.01 21.25
C GLU A 130 18.25 39.54 21.24
N ASP A 131 17.42 40.14 20.38
CA ASP A 131 17.20 41.59 20.36
C ASP A 131 16.52 42.11 21.66
N GLU A 132 15.58 41.36 22.25
CA GLU A 132 14.94 41.74 23.53
C GLU A 132 15.91 41.72 24.74
N LYS A 133 17.02 40.97 24.67
CA LYS A 133 18.02 40.89 25.75
C LYS A 133 19.10 41.94 25.66
N VAL A 134 19.23 42.64 24.52
CA VAL A 134 20.24 43.67 24.31
C VAL A 134 19.81 45.03 24.89
N ASP A 135 18.50 45.23 25.11
CA ASP A 135 17.91 46.46 25.64
C ASP A 135 17.66 46.46 27.18
N GLN A 136 18.17 45.47 27.92
CA GLN A 136 18.12 45.41 29.40
C GLN A 136 19.49 45.55 30.07
#